data_AF-A0A530M8H5-F1
#
_entry.id   AF-A0A530M8H5-F1
#
_cell.length_a   1.000
_cell.length_b   1.000
_cell.length_c   1.000
_cell.angle_alpha   90.00
_cell.angle_beta   90.00
_cell.angle_gamma   90.00
#
_symmetry.space_group_name_H-M   'P 1'
#
loop_
_entity.id
_entity.type
_entity.pdbx_description
1 polymer ?
#
loop_
_entity_poly.entity_id
_entity_poly.type
_entity_poly.pdbx_seq_one_letter_code
_entity_poly.pdbx_strand_id
1 'polypeptide(L)' 'MELVVALGLIAFKVALLIAILLLLPLPLTWVERKIAGHIQQRMGPMRVGWHGLLQPVAD' A
#
# COMPACT_ATOMS: atom_id res chain seq x y z
N MET A 1 -21.02 -21.43 21.48
CA MET A 1 -20.73 -21.20 20.04
C MET A 1 -20.56 -19.70 19.76
N GLU A 2 -21.43 -18.83 20.30
CA GLU A 2 -21.32 -17.36 20.21
C GLU A 2 -19.93 -16.79 20.51
N LEU A 3 -19.28 -17.24 21.60
CA LEU A 3 -17.97 -16.74 22.01
C LEU A 3 -16.85 -17.07 21.00
N VAL A 4 -16.91 -18.26 20.38
CA VAL A 4 -15.94 -18.70 19.36
C VAL A 4 -16.15 -17.92 18.07
N VAL A 5 -17.40 -17.69 17.68
CA VAL A 5 -17.75 -16.88 16.51
C VAL A 5 -17.32 -15.42 16.71
N ALA A 6 -17.56 -14.85 17.89
CA ALA A 6 -17.14 -13.49 18.22
C ALA A 6 -15.62 -13.32 18.18
N LEU A 7 -14.86 -14.25 18.78
CA LEU A 7 -13.40 -14.24 18.74
C LEU A 7 -12.85 -14.39 17.31
N GLY A 8 -13.45 -15.26 16.49
CA GLY A 8 -13.07 -15.40 15.07
C GLY A 8 -13.26 -14.12 14.27
N LEU A 9 -14.39 -13.43 14.46
CA LEU A 9 -14.66 -12.15 13.79
C LEU A 9 -13.70 -11.04 14.23
N ILE A 10 -13.36 -10.98 15.52
CA ILE A 10 -12.39 -10.00 16.03
C ILE A 10 -11.01 -10.26 15.42
N ALA A 11 -10.53 -11.51 15.46
CA ALA A 11 -9.24 -11.87 14.90
C ALA A 11 -9.14 -11.55 13.40
N PHE A 12 -10.21 -11.85 12.64
CA PHE A 12 -10.27 -11.51 11.22
C PHE A 12 -10.19 -10.00 10.97
N LYS A 13 -10.95 -9.18 11.71
CA LYS A 13 -10.90 -7.72 11.58
C LYS A 13 -9.52 -7.16 11.90
N VAL A 14 -8.87 -7.67 12.94
CA VAL A 14 -7.52 -7.25 13.33
C VAL A 14 -6.52 -7.62 12.23
N ALA A 15 -6.57 -8.86 11.71
CA ALA A 15 -5.70 -9.29 10.62
C ALA A 15 -5.89 -8.44 9.36
N LEU A 16 -7.14 -8.14 9.00
CA LEU A 16 -7.47 -7.28 7.86
C LEU A 16 -6.90 -5.87 8.05
N LEU A 17 -7.04 -5.29 9.24
CA LEU A 17 -6.56 -3.95 9.56
C LEU A 17 -5.03 -3.89 9.50
N ILE A 18 -4.34 -4.90 10.02
CA ILE A 18 -2.89 -5.04 9.92
C ILE A 18 -2.45 -5.16 8.46
N ALA A 19 -3.11 -6.00 7.67
CA ALA A 19 -2.79 -6.18 6.25
C ALA A 19 -2.93 -4.85 5.48
N ILE A 20 -4.00 -4.10 5.71
CA ILE A 20 -4.17 -2.77 5.10
C ILE A 20 -3.06 -1.83 5.55
N LEU A 21 -2.78 -1.75 6.85
CA LEU A 21 -1.78 -0.83 7.38
C LEU A 21 -0.37 -1.10 6.82
N LEU A 22 -0.04 -2.36 6.58
CA LEU A 22 1.24 -2.78 5.99
C LEU A 22 1.31 -2.57 4.46
N LEU A 23 0.18 -2.67 3.76
CA LEU A 23 0.11 -2.50 2.31
C LEU A 23 -0.11 -1.04 1.88
N LEU A 24 -0.68 -0.20 2.73
CA LEU A 24 -0.96 1.21 2.48
C LEU A 24 0.28 2.03 2.05
N PRO A 25 1.48 1.83 2.62
CA PRO A 25 2.66 2.60 2.25
C PRO A 25 3.10 2.41 0.79
N LEU A 26 2.83 1.25 0.18
CA LEU A 26 3.23 0.94 -1.19
C LEU A 26 2.67 1.95 -2.21
N PRO A 27 1.34 2.15 -2.33
CA PRO A 27 0.80 3.16 -3.24
C PRO A 27 1.08 4.59 -2.78
N LEU A 28 1.13 4.86 -1.46
CA LEU A 28 1.36 6.22 -0.96
C LEU A 28 2.75 6.74 -1.33
N THR A 29 3.80 5.95 -1.10
CA THR A 29 5.18 6.31 -1.44
C THR A 29 5.38 6.44 -2.96
N TRP A 30 4.70 5.62 -3.76
CA TRP A 30 4.68 5.77 -5.22
C TRP A 30 4.10 7.10 -5.66
N VAL A 31 2.91 7.45 -5.14
CA VAL A 31 2.23 8.71 -5.47
C VAL A 31 3.07 9.90 -5.03
N GLU A 32 3.61 9.86 -3.80
CA GLU A 32 4.46 10.93 -3.26
C GLU A 32 5.64 11.23 -4.19
N ARG A 33 6.41 10.19 -4.58
CA ARG A 33 7.53 10.34 -5.50
C ARG A 33 7.11 10.85 -6.87
N LYS A 34 5.94 10.44 -7.34
CA LYS A 34 5.41 10.90 -8.63
C LYS A 34 5.03 12.37 -8.57
N ILE A 35 4.35 12.81 -7.51
CA ILE A 35 3.98 14.21 -7.29
C ILE A 35 5.24 15.07 -7.11
N ALA A 36 6.20 14.62 -6.30
CA ALA A 36 7.47 15.32 -6.09
C ALA A 36 8.23 15.52 -7.42
N GLY A 37 8.21 14.52 -8.31
CA GLY A 37 8.75 14.66 -9.67
C GLY A 37 8.06 15.77 -10.47
N HIS A 38 6.72 15.81 -10.47
CA HIS A 38 5.95 16.84 -11.17
C HIS A 38 6.23 18.24 -10.62
N ILE A 39 6.33 18.40 -9.30
CA ILE A 39 6.69 19.69 -8.67
C ILE A 39 8.08 20.14 -9.14
N GLN A 40 9.03 19.22 -9.23
CA GLN A 40 10.41 19.47 -9.62
C GLN A 40 10.61 19.54 -11.16
N GLN A 41 9.54 19.50 -11.95
CA GLN A 41 9.61 19.47 -13.43
C GLN A 41 10.50 18.32 -13.97
N ARG A 42 10.49 17.17 -13.29
CA ARG A 42 11.16 15.94 -13.74
C ARG A 42 10.19 14.76 -13.76
N MET A 43 10.51 13.76 -14.55
CA MET A 43 9.74 12.51 -14.51
C MET A 43 9.97 11.80 -13.18
N GLY A 44 8.87 11.36 -12.57
CA GLY A 44 8.87 10.51 -11.39
C GLY A 44 9.31 9.07 -11.69
N PRO A 45 8.94 8.09 -10.85
CA PRO A 45 9.31 6.69 -11.05
C PRO A 45 8.70 6.13 -12.35
N MET A 46 9.55 5.66 -13.29
CA MET A 46 9.11 5.13 -14.60
C MET A 46 9.79 3.81 -15.00
N ARG A 47 10.44 3.11 -14.05
CA ARG A 47 11.38 2.02 -14.38
C ARG A 47 10.73 0.64 -14.48
N VAL A 48 9.80 0.31 -13.58
CA VAL A 48 9.22 -1.03 -13.49
C VAL A 48 7.69 -0.99 -13.57
N GLY A 49 7.13 -1.77 -14.50
CA GLY A 49 5.70 -1.74 -14.82
C GLY A 49 5.25 -0.46 -15.53
N TRP A 50 3.96 -0.36 -15.82
CA TRP A 50 3.37 0.83 -16.44
C TRP A 50 3.49 2.04 -15.51
N HIS A 51 4.16 3.11 -15.95
CA HIS A 51 4.42 4.33 -15.15
C HIS A 51 5.01 4.08 -13.74
N GLY A 52 5.82 3.02 -13.57
CA GLY A 52 6.43 2.73 -12.29
C GLY A 52 5.48 2.09 -11.26
N LEU A 53 4.31 1.56 -11.64
CA LEU A 53 3.36 1.00 -10.68
C LEU A 53 3.93 -0.14 -9.83
N LEU A 54 4.91 -0.89 -10.34
CA LEU A 54 5.54 -2.00 -9.63
C LEU A 54 6.76 -1.57 -8.83
N GLN A 55 7.09 -0.28 -8.83
CA GLN A 55 8.31 0.24 -8.21
C GLN A 55 8.32 0.09 -6.68
N PRO A 56 7.20 0.29 -5.96
CA PRO A 56 7.15 0.04 -4.51
C PRO A 56 7.28 -1.43 -4.11
N VAL A 57 7.01 -2.35 -5.02
CA VAL A 57 7.14 -3.80 -4.77
C VAL A 57 8.56 -4.27 -5.09
N ALA A 58 9.24 -3.55 -5.99
CA ALA A 58 10.63 -3.81 -6.38
C ALA A 58 11.65 -3.06 -5.52
N ASP A 59 11.26 -1.95 -4.90
CA ASP A 59 12.02 -1.21 -3.88
C ASP A 59 12.00 -1.96 -2.54
#